data_AF-A0A314KJ71-F1
#
_entry.id   AF-A0A314KJ71-F1
#
_cell.length_a   1.000
_cell.length_b   1.000
_cell.length_c   1.000
_cell.angle_alpha   90.00
_cell.angle_beta   90.00
_cell.angle_gamma   90.00
#
_symmetry.space_group_name_H-M   'P 1'
#
loop_
_entity.id
_entity.type
_entity.pdbx_description
1 polymer ?
#
loop_
_entity_poly.entity_id
_entity_poly.type
_entity_poly.pdbx_seq_one_letter_code
_entity_poly.pdbx_strand_id
1 'polypeptide(L)'
;MGLWEISNLEKNDDQQWRLHSGNTSFWWDNWLGVGPLANFKQNGGRPGKVTVSNFWSEGQWDIQKLNPVAPIHMIPLILQIQIHNNHHIQDKAIWNPTSSGAFTCGSAWCAAKYGGKTSAITRTIYSITSDLLLLLRSSYSKVKWPPNWPEIYHISEQLIHYTSVQQVMWLRPTVDHVKVNTDGSALDNPGKIGAGIIIRGHEGQFIHAIASPLGIGTNNQAESEAAYIGIRWCIENGFSKIHFEADSKLLILWLTTSSEPPWSLSMLLQKIKTLCQQCESISYTHVFREANYPADSLSKLSHDLTTLTHFNNQLELPSQIRVQIILDQ
;
A
#
# COMPACT_ATOMS: atom_id res chain seq x y z
N MET A 1 2.40 -3.64 1.62
CA MET A 1 3.58 -4.33 2.16
C MET A 1 3.40 -4.40 3.67
N GLY A 2 3.08 -5.58 4.20
CA GLY A 2 2.91 -5.78 5.64
C GLY A 2 4.23 -5.59 6.37
N LEU A 3 4.20 -4.82 7.44
CA LEU A 3 5.27 -4.78 8.44
C LEU A 3 5.27 -6.15 9.12
N TRP A 4 6.19 -7.02 8.72
CA TRP A 4 6.41 -8.28 9.40
C TRP A 4 7.02 -7.97 10.77
N GLU A 5 6.24 -8.13 11.84
CA GLU A 5 6.76 -8.26 13.21
C GLU A 5 7.61 -9.54 13.27
N ILE A 6 8.93 -9.39 13.23
CA ILE A 6 9.86 -10.50 13.42
C ILE A 6 10.14 -10.60 14.92
N SER A 7 9.26 -11.29 15.64
CA SER A 7 9.35 -11.50 17.09
C SER A 7 10.33 -12.60 17.53
N ASN A 8 11.09 -13.21 16.61
CA ASN A 8 11.98 -14.35 16.90
C ASN A 8 13.34 -14.25 16.18
N LEU A 9 14.08 -13.15 16.33
CA LEU A 9 15.50 -13.14 16.00
C LEU A 9 16.30 -13.68 17.20
N GLU A 10 17.13 -14.70 16.99
CA GLU A 10 18.18 -15.05 17.95
C GLU A 10 19.07 -13.82 18.18
N LYS A 11 19.36 -13.53 19.46
CA LYS A 11 20.10 -12.34 19.90
C LYS A 11 21.51 -12.38 19.31
N ASN A 12 21.74 -11.59 18.27
CA ASN A 12 23.07 -11.37 17.70
C ASN A 12 23.80 -10.25 18.44
N ASP A 13 25.12 -10.36 18.56
CA ASP A 13 25.98 -9.37 19.23
C ASP A 13 25.89 -7.96 18.60
N ASP A 14 25.44 -7.86 17.35
CA ASP A 14 25.36 -6.60 16.57
C ASP A 14 23.99 -5.87 16.68
N GLN A 15 23.06 -6.40 17.46
CA GLN A 15 21.71 -5.85 17.62
C GLN A 15 21.63 -4.98 18.88
N GLN A 16 21.10 -3.76 18.76
CA GLN A 16 20.79 -2.86 19.88
C GLN A 16 19.27 -2.64 19.99
N TRP A 17 18.74 -2.50 21.21
CA TRP A 17 17.33 -2.14 21.42
C TRP A 17 17.15 -0.63 21.58
N ARG A 18 16.30 -0.05 20.74
CA ARG A 18 15.81 1.32 20.89
C ARG A 18 14.57 1.33 21.78
N LEU A 19 14.74 1.88 22.97
CA LEU A 19 13.73 1.94 24.03
C LEU A 19 12.62 2.95 23.70
N HIS A 20 11.37 2.52 23.85
CA HIS A 20 10.13 3.31 23.76
C HIS A 20 9.22 3.01 24.96
N SER A 21 8.71 1.78 25.08
CA SER A 21 7.89 1.34 26.22
C SER A 21 8.70 0.81 27.39
N GLY A 22 9.96 0.43 27.15
CA GLY A 22 10.88 -0.08 28.17
C GLY A 22 10.59 -1.53 28.60
N ASN A 23 9.80 -2.27 27.82
CA ASN A 23 9.49 -3.68 28.08
C ASN A 23 10.68 -4.63 27.81
N THR A 24 11.75 -4.11 27.20
CA THR A 24 13.03 -4.79 27.00
C THR A 24 13.67 -5.22 28.33
N SER A 25 14.36 -6.36 28.33
CA SER A 25 15.07 -6.89 29.50
C SER A 25 16.22 -5.98 29.93
N PHE A 26 16.23 -5.58 31.19
CA PHE A 26 17.28 -4.73 31.74
C PHE A 26 18.67 -5.39 31.70
N TRP A 27 18.74 -6.69 31.94
CA TRP A 27 20.02 -7.43 32.06
C TRP A 27 20.49 -8.09 30.77
N TRP A 28 19.55 -8.60 29.96
CA TRP A 28 19.86 -9.58 28.91
C TRP A 28 19.70 -9.06 27.49
N ASP A 29 19.17 -7.85 27.32
CA ASP A 29 19.04 -7.21 26.01
C ASP A 29 20.05 -6.07 25.90
N ASN A 30 20.62 -5.90 24.71
CA ASN A 30 21.60 -4.86 24.43
C ASN A 30 20.91 -3.52 24.15
N TRP A 31 20.34 -2.87 25.16
CA TRP A 31 19.77 -1.52 24.99
C TRP A 31 20.81 -0.41 25.16
N LEU A 32 21.95 -0.71 25.82
CA LEU A 32 23.06 0.22 26.02
C LEU A 32 23.98 0.38 24.79
N GLY A 33 23.89 -0.51 23.80
CA GLY A 33 24.76 -0.50 22.62
C GLY A 33 26.16 -1.05 22.86
N VAL A 34 26.48 -1.48 24.10
CA VAL A 34 27.77 -2.08 24.50
C VAL A 34 27.63 -3.56 24.90
N GLY A 35 26.52 -4.18 24.53
CA GLY A 35 26.16 -5.56 24.89
C GLY A 35 25.24 -5.65 26.12
N PRO A 36 24.82 -6.88 26.50
CA PRO A 36 23.98 -7.12 27.68
C PRO A 36 24.63 -6.62 28.97
N LEU A 37 23.88 -5.90 29.81
CA LEU A 37 24.37 -5.37 31.08
C LEU A 37 24.85 -6.47 32.04
N ALA A 38 24.34 -7.70 31.90
CA ALA A 38 24.77 -8.87 32.67
C ALA A 38 26.27 -9.17 32.53
N ASN A 39 26.88 -8.83 31.39
CA ASN A 39 28.31 -9.06 31.13
C ASN A 39 29.22 -8.18 31.99
N PHE A 40 28.70 -7.06 32.52
CA PHE A 40 29.44 -6.10 33.33
C PHE A 40 29.26 -6.32 34.83
N LYS A 41 28.57 -7.39 35.24
CA LYS A 41 28.36 -7.74 36.64
C LYS A 41 29.59 -8.48 37.18
N GLN A 42 30.28 -7.88 38.15
CA GLN A 42 31.50 -8.45 38.71
C GLN A 42 31.25 -9.56 39.75
N ASN A 43 30.12 -9.54 40.48
CA ASN A 43 29.82 -10.53 41.53
C ASN A 43 28.31 -10.75 41.71
N GLY A 44 27.92 -11.99 42.07
CA GLY A 44 26.56 -12.39 42.45
C GLY A 44 25.85 -13.28 41.41
N GLY A 45 24.87 -14.07 41.88
CA GLY A 45 24.13 -15.05 41.07
C GLY A 45 23.37 -14.46 39.87
N ARG A 46 22.79 -15.35 39.05
CA ARG A 46 22.10 -15.00 37.80
C ARG A 46 21.06 -13.89 38.02
N PRO A 47 21.14 -12.75 37.31
CA PRO A 47 20.18 -11.66 37.46
C PRO A 47 18.73 -12.10 37.18
N GLY A 48 17.80 -11.55 37.94
CA GLY A 48 16.36 -11.79 37.78
C GLY A 48 15.78 -11.19 36.50
N LYS A 49 14.53 -11.57 36.18
CA LYS A 49 13.78 -11.02 35.04
C LYS A 49 13.17 -9.66 35.43
N VAL A 50 13.89 -8.59 35.11
CA VAL A 50 13.41 -7.20 35.27
C VAL A 50 13.53 -6.46 33.93
N THR A 51 12.60 -5.56 33.67
CA THR A 51 12.54 -4.73 32.46
C THR A 51 13.15 -3.36 32.72
N VAL A 52 13.48 -2.66 31.64
CA VAL A 52 14.04 -1.29 31.71
C VAL A 52 13.03 -0.31 32.32
N SER A 53 11.75 -0.46 32.01
CA SER A 53 10.65 0.38 32.52
C SER A 53 10.54 0.39 34.06
N ASN A 54 11.00 -0.65 34.75
CA ASN A 54 10.99 -0.70 36.22
C ASN A 54 11.91 0.34 36.88
N PHE A 55 12.88 0.85 36.13
CA PHE A 55 13.89 1.80 36.60
C PHE A 55 13.68 3.21 36.01
N TRP A 56 12.57 3.45 35.31
CA TRP A 56 12.28 4.73 34.65
C TRP A 56 10.89 5.24 35.05
N SER A 57 10.82 6.46 35.57
CA SER A 57 9.58 7.09 36.02
C SER A 57 9.61 8.59 35.74
N GLU A 58 8.47 9.18 35.37
CA GLU A 58 8.33 10.64 35.19
C GLU A 58 9.34 11.28 34.21
N GLY A 59 9.79 10.50 33.21
CA GLY A 59 10.73 10.98 32.21
C GLY A 59 12.21 10.99 32.66
N GLN A 60 12.53 10.34 33.78
CA GLN A 60 13.90 10.21 34.29
C GLN A 60 14.17 8.80 34.83
N TRP A 61 15.46 8.44 34.94
CA TRP A 61 15.89 7.23 35.61
C TRP A 61 15.74 7.36 37.13
N ASP A 62 15.17 6.34 37.76
CA ASP A 62 15.07 6.21 39.21
C ASP A 62 16.40 5.72 39.79
N ILE A 63 17.28 6.66 40.13
CA ILE A 63 18.62 6.38 40.67
C ILE A 63 18.56 5.54 41.95
N GLN A 64 17.52 5.72 42.79
CA GLN A 64 17.39 4.98 44.04
C GLN A 64 17.13 3.48 43.79
N LYS A 65 16.37 3.16 42.73
CA LYS A 65 16.19 1.76 42.27
C LYS A 65 17.40 1.24 41.49
N LEU A 66 18.13 2.10 40.81
CA LEU A 66 19.24 1.72 39.93
C LEU A 66 20.53 1.39 40.71
N ASN A 67 20.88 2.20 41.70
CA ASN A 67 22.08 2.05 42.54
C ASN A 67 22.25 0.66 43.18
N PRO A 68 21.22 0.02 43.75
CA PRO A 68 21.37 -1.30 44.37
C PRO A 68 21.41 -2.46 43.34
N VAL A 69 21.06 -2.21 42.07
CA VAL A 69 20.86 -3.27 41.07
C VAL A 69 21.93 -3.23 39.97
N ALA A 70 22.23 -2.06 39.41
CA ALA A 70 23.16 -1.94 38.28
C ALA A 70 24.63 -1.93 38.72
N PRO A 71 25.57 -2.39 37.88
CA PRO A 71 27.00 -2.22 38.13
C PRO A 71 27.35 -0.72 38.25
N ILE A 72 28.01 -0.32 39.34
CA ILE A 72 28.24 1.09 39.69
C ILE A 72 28.94 1.89 38.58
N HIS A 73 29.86 1.26 37.85
CA HIS A 73 30.60 1.87 36.74
C HIS A 73 29.75 2.08 35.47
N MET A 74 28.61 1.39 35.35
CA MET A 74 27.69 1.52 34.20
C MET A 74 26.60 2.58 34.45
N ILE A 75 26.38 2.99 35.70
CA ILE A 75 25.32 3.96 36.06
C ILE A 75 25.44 5.28 35.27
N PRO A 76 26.63 5.90 35.11
CA PRO A 76 26.75 7.13 34.34
C PRO A 76 26.32 6.98 32.87
N LEU A 77 26.58 5.82 32.27
CA LEU A 77 26.17 5.52 30.89
C LEU A 77 24.65 5.30 30.80
N ILE A 78 24.07 4.61 31.78
CA ILE A 78 22.62 4.39 31.86
C ILE A 78 21.88 5.73 31.92
N LEU A 79 22.34 6.65 32.79
CA LEU A 79 21.72 7.96 32.99
C LEU A 79 21.75 8.87 31.74
N GLN A 80 22.65 8.62 30.79
CA GLN A 80 22.71 9.37 29.53
C GLN A 80 21.64 8.96 28.52
N ILE A 81 21.00 7.80 28.71
CA ILE A 81 19.99 7.31 27.78
C ILE A 81 18.65 7.98 28.06
N GLN A 82 18.12 8.65 27.04
CA GLN A 82 16.78 9.23 27.04
C GLN A 82 15.76 8.22 26.51
N ILE A 83 14.81 7.83 27.36
CA ILE A 83 13.67 7.01 26.93
C ILE A 83 12.54 7.95 26.54
N HIS A 84 12.20 7.97 25.25
CA HIS A 84 11.01 8.68 24.75
C HIS A 84 9.79 7.85 25.12
N ASN A 85 9.37 7.98 26.38
CA ASN A 85 8.38 7.12 27.02
C ASN A 85 7.01 7.27 26.36
N ASN A 86 6.77 6.50 25.30
CA ASN A 86 5.47 6.36 24.68
C ASN A 86 5.02 4.92 24.88
N HIS A 87 4.23 4.71 25.92
CA HIS A 87 3.74 3.38 26.33
C HIS A 87 2.93 2.66 25.24
N HIS A 88 2.49 3.37 24.19
CA HIS A 88 1.78 2.79 23.04
C HIS A 88 2.71 2.27 21.93
N ILE A 89 4.01 2.57 21.99
CA ILE A 89 4.99 2.15 20.97
C ILE A 89 5.91 1.09 21.58
N GLN A 90 5.95 -0.08 20.96
CA GLN A 90 6.86 -1.15 21.40
C GLN A 90 8.33 -0.80 21.15
N ASP A 91 9.21 -1.32 22.01
CA ASP A 91 10.65 -1.26 21.82
C ASP A 91 11.05 -1.90 20.47
N LYS A 92 12.04 -1.33 19.79
CA LYS A 92 12.46 -1.79 18.46
C LYS A 92 13.90 -2.21 18.47
N ALA A 93 14.18 -3.39 17.94
CA ALA A 93 15.55 -3.76 17.61
C ALA A 93 16.06 -2.90 16.43
N ILE A 94 17.22 -2.30 16.64
CA ILE A 94 18.01 -1.54 15.66
C ILE A 94 19.37 -2.20 15.49
N TRP A 95 19.98 -2.06 14.33
CA TRP A 95 21.31 -2.60 14.06
C TRP A 95 22.33 -1.47 14.07
N ASN A 96 23.44 -1.65 14.79
CA ASN A 96 24.51 -0.65 14.80
C ASN A 96 25.44 -0.84 13.58
N PRO A 97 25.96 0.25 12.99
CA PRO A 97 26.97 0.14 11.95
C PRO A 97 28.25 -0.47 12.54
N THR A 98 28.70 -1.61 11.99
CA THR A 98 29.94 -2.28 12.43
C THR A 98 31.14 -1.80 11.61
N SER A 99 32.23 -1.47 12.29
CA SER A 99 33.49 -1.02 11.66
C SER A 99 34.30 -2.16 11.02
N SER A 100 33.89 -3.42 11.22
CA SER A 100 34.56 -4.63 10.72
C SER A 100 34.13 -5.06 9.32
N GLY A 101 33.06 -4.49 8.76
CA GLY A 101 32.52 -4.91 7.46
C GLY A 101 31.83 -6.29 7.45
N ALA A 102 31.61 -6.90 8.63
CA ALA A 102 30.87 -8.16 8.77
C ALA A 102 29.36 -8.04 8.44
N PHE A 103 28.88 -6.81 8.24
CA PHE A 103 27.52 -6.51 7.84
C PHE A 103 27.45 -6.10 6.37
N THR A 104 26.85 -6.95 5.54
CA THR A 104 26.45 -6.60 4.17
C THR A 104 24.92 -6.71 4.07
N CYS A 105 24.29 -6.07 3.09
CA CYS A 105 22.86 -6.29 2.80
C CYS A 105 22.54 -7.80 2.66
N GLY A 106 23.52 -8.60 2.24
CA GLY A 106 23.43 -10.05 2.18
C GLY A 106 23.25 -10.72 3.54
N SER A 107 24.05 -10.39 4.56
CA SER A 107 23.90 -11.00 5.89
C SER A 107 22.58 -10.61 6.56
N ALA A 108 22.12 -9.37 6.38
CA ALA A 108 20.81 -8.89 6.85
C ALA A 108 19.64 -9.67 6.22
N TRP A 109 19.66 -9.87 4.90
CA TRP A 109 18.63 -10.64 4.20
C TRP A 109 18.63 -12.12 4.63
N CYS A 110 19.81 -12.71 4.87
CA CYS A 110 19.91 -14.09 5.36
C CYS A 110 19.31 -14.26 6.75
N ALA A 111 19.58 -13.32 7.66
CA ALA A 111 19.00 -13.35 9.00
C ALA A 111 17.47 -13.27 8.95
N ALA A 112 16.92 -12.39 8.10
CA ALA A 112 15.48 -12.24 7.91
C ALA A 112 14.82 -13.48 7.28
N LYS A 113 15.46 -14.11 6.28
CA LYS A 113 14.88 -15.24 5.54
C LYS A 113 15.13 -16.61 6.17
N TYR A 114 16.26 -16.79 6.84
CA TYR A 114 16.72 -18.08 7.37
C TYR A 114 16.90 -18.11 8.89
N GLY A 115 16.49 -17.06 9.62
CA GLY A 115 16.50 -17.03 11.08
C GLY A 115 17.90 -17.17 11.67
N GLY A 116 18.88 -16.43 11.14
CA GLY A 116 20.26 -16.42 11.66
C GLY A 116 21.19 -17.53 11.16
N LYS A 117 20.69 -18.51 10.37
CA LYS A 117 21.56 -19.52 9.74
C LYS A 117 22.42 -18.91 8.64
N THR A 118 23.72 -19.18 8.65
CA THR A 118 24.65 -18.72 7.62
C THR A 118 24.30 -19.35 6.27
N SER A 119 23.88 -18.51 5.32
CA SER A 119 23.69 -18.87 3.92
C SER A 119 25.00 -18.64 3.17
N ALA A 120 25.34 -19.50 2.21
CA ALA A 120 26.46 -19.23 1.31
C ALA A 120 26.24 -17.88 0.60
N ILE A 121 27.24 -17.00 0.62
CA ILE A 121 27.20 -15.66 0.02
C ILE A 121 26.69 -15.72 -1.42
N THR A 122 27.15 -16.71 -2.19
CA THR A 122 26.72 -16.96 -3.57
C THR A 122 25.21 -17.18 -3.71
N ARG A 123 24.59 -17.93 -2.80
CA ARG A 123 23.14 -18.20 -2.80
C ARG A 123 22.33 -16.94 -2.49
N THR A 124 22.86 -16.11 -1.59
CA THR A 124 22.28 -14.84 -1.21
C THR A 124 22.35 -13.82 -2.34
N ILE A 125 23.51 -13.66 -2.97
CA ILE A 125 23.69 -12.82 -4.16
C ILE A 125 22.75 -13.26 -5.28
N TYR A 126 22.67 -14.56 -5.55
CA TYR A 126 21.76 -15.10 -6.57
C TYR A 126 20.30 -14.75 -6.26
N SER A 127 19.87 -14.92 -5.02
CA SER A 127 18.48 -14.65 -4.62
C SER A 127 18.14 -13.16 -4.75
N ILE A 128 19.03 -12.27 -4.27
CA ILE A 128 18.85 -10.81 -4.42
C ILE A 128 18.82 -10.43 -5.90
N THR A 129 19.74 -10.97 -6.71
CA THR A 129 19.80 -10.70 -8.15
C THR A 129 18.54 -11.19 -8.85
N SER A 130 18.02 -12.37 -8.47
CA SER A 130 16.79 -12.93 -9.01
C SER A 130 15.56 -12.08 -8.66
N ASP A 131 15.44 -11.65 -7.41
CA ASP A 131 14.33 -10.80 -6.95
C ASP A 131 14.38 -9.42 -7.65
N LEU A 132 15.58 -8.81 -7.76
CA LEU A 132 15.79 -7.57 -8.50
C LEU A 132 15.47 -7.73 -9.99
N LEU A 133 15.87 -8.83 -10.62
CA LEU A 133 15.54 -9.12 -12.01
C LEU A 133 14.04 -9.25 -12.23
N LEU A 134 13.32 -9.85 -11.29
CA LEU A 134 11.87 -10.00 -11.37
C LEU A 134 11.19 -8.63 -11.30
N LEU A 135 11.67 -7.74 -10.42
CA LEU A 135 11.21 -6.35 -10.34
C LEU A 135 11.52 -5.58 -11.63
N LEU A 136 12.76 -5.64 -12.12
CA LEU A 136 13.19 -4.92 -13.32
C LEU A 136 12.42 -5.36 -14.57
N ARG A 137 12.19 -6.67 -14.73
CA ARG A 137 11.38 -7.20 -15.85
C ARG A 137 9.91 -6.81 -15.76
N SER A 138 9.37 -6.70 -14.55
CA SER A 138 8.00 -6.23 -14.32
C SER A 138 7.85 -4.75 -14.62
N SER A 139 8.74 -3.91 -14.07
CA SER A 139 8.69 -2.45 -14.20
C SER A 139 9.14 -1.94 -15.58
N TYR A 140 10.10 -2.61 -16.21
CA TYR A 140 10.72 -2.20 -17.47
C TYR A 140 10.69 -3.35 -18.48
N SER A 141 9.49 -3.83 -18.80
CA SER A 141 9.29 -4.99 -19.69
C SER A 141 9.84 -4.81 -21.11
N LYS A 142 10.07 -3.56 -21.55
CA LYS A 142 10.68 -3.24 -22.85
C LYS A 142 12.20 -3.41 -22.87
N VAL A 143 12.86 -3.43 -21.71
CA VAL A 143 14.31 -3.59 -21.59
C VAL A 143 14.64 -5.08 -21.47
N LYS A 144 15.58 -5.56 -22.29
CA LYS A 144 16.05 -6.95 -22.21
C LYS A 144 17.09 -7.07 -21.09
N TRP A 145 16.64 -7.44 -19.91
CA TRP A 145 17.50 -7.54 -18.72
C TRP A 145 18.39 -8.81 -18.74
N PRO A 146 19.72 -8.64 -18.65
CA PRO A 146 20.68 -9.75 -18.59
C PRO A 146 20.62 -10.47 -17.23
N PRO A 147 21.03 -11.74 -17.14
CA PRO A 147 20.86 -12.55 -15.93
C PRO A 147 21.90 -12.28 -14.83
N ASN A 148 22.96 -11.54 -15.13
CA ASN A 148 24.12 -11.32 -14.26
C ASN A 148 24.20 -9.87 -13.76
N TRP A 149 24.53 -9.72 -12.48
CA TRP A 149 24.58 -8.42 -11.79
C TRP A 149 25.46 -7.35 -12.46
N PRO A 150 26.68 -7.63 -12.96
CA PRO A 150 27.52 -6.59 -13.56
C PRO A 150 26.90 -5.96 -14.81
N GLU A 151 26.23 -6.75 -15.64
CA GLU A 151 25.56 -6.23 -16.85
C GLU A 151 24.27 -5.49 -16.50
N ILE A 152 23.51 -5.98 -15.50
CA ILE A 152 22.34 -5.25 -14.98
C ILE A 152 22.76 -3.87 -14.49
N TYR A 153 23.84 -3.80 -13.70
CA TYR A 153 24.39 -2.54 -13.19
C TYR A 153 24.76 -1.60 -14.34
N HIS A 154 25.51 -2.09 -15.33
CA HIS A 154 25.94 -1.28 -16.47
C HIS A 154 24.77 -0.72 -17.28
N ILE A 155 23.75 -1.55 -17.57
CA ILE A 155 22.53 -1.09 -18.25
C ILE A 155 21.79 -0.07 -17.39
N SER A 156 21.71 -0.30 -16.08
CA SER A 156 20.99 0.60 -15.17
C SER A 156 21.61 1.99 -15.07
N GLU A 157 22.94 2.12 -15.11
CA GLU A 157 23.62 3.42 -15.15
C GLU A 157 23.37 4.19 -16.45
N GLN A 158 23.08 3.48 -17.54
CA GLN A 158 22.77 4.07 -18.84
C GLN A 158 21.28 4.41 -19.01
N LEU A 159 20.42 4.05 -18.06
CA LEU A 159 19.01 4.40 -18.12
C LEU A 159 18.82 5.89 -17.85
N ILE A 160 18.35 6.61 -18.86
CA ILE A 160 17.95 8.00 -18.74
C ILE A 160 16.45 8.05 -18.48
N HIS A 161 16.03 8.81 -17.47
CA HIS A 161 14.61 9.06 -17.22
C HIS A 161 14.03 9.90 -18.37
N TYR A 162 13.20 9.28 -19.20
CA TYR A 162 12.46 9.97 -20.25
C TYR A 162 11.11 10.42 -19.71
N THR A 163 10.93 11.74 -19.59
CA THR A 163 9.62 12.32 -19.27
C THR A 163 8.83 12.54 -20.55
N SER A 164 7.72 11.83 -20.70
CA SER A 164 6.73 12.09 -21.74
C SER A 164 5.59 12.93 -21.17
N VAL A 165 5.21 13.99 -21.86
CA VAL A 165 3.97 14.73 -21.57
C VAL A 165 2.91 14.26 -22.55
N GLN A 166 1.76 13.84 -22.02
CA GLN A 166 0.59 13.47 -22.82
C GLN A 166 -0.58 14.34 -22.38
N GLN A 167 -1.25 14.98 -23.33
CA GLN A 167 -2.50 15.67 -23.04
C GLN A 167 -3.58 14.63 -22.72
N VAL A 168 -4.23 14.80 -21.56
CA VAL A 168 -5.31 13.94 -21.08
C VAL A 168 -6.58 14.78 -21.07
N MET A 169 -7.61 14.30 -21.76
CA MET A 169 -8.93 14.92 -21.79
C MET A 169 -9.99 13.86 -22.02
N TRP A 170 -11.21 14.13 -21.55
CA TRP A 170 -12.35 13.32 -21.91
C TRP A 170 -12.70 13.51 -23.39
N LEU A 171 -13.05 12.42 -24.07
CA LEU A 171 -13.43 12.43 -25.49
C LEU A 171 -14.88 11.99 -25.62
N ARG A 172 -15.64 12.64 -26.51
CA ARG A 172 -17.01 12.22 -26.82
C ARG A 172 -17.03 10.81 -27.43
N PRO A 173 -18.04 9.97 -27.13
CA PRO A 173 -18.17 8.68 -27.80
C PRO A 173 -18.59 8.87 -29.26
N THR A 174 -18.52 7.79 -30.05
CA THR A 174 -19.03 7.77 -31.42
C THR A 174 -20.54 8.01 -31.46
N VAL A 175 -21.05 8.41 -32.62
CA VAL A 175 -22.50 8.62 -32.85
C VAL A 175 -23.30 7.39 -32.38
N ASP A 176 -24.48 7.65 -31.83
CA ASP A 176 -25.42 6.68 -31.25
C ASP A 176 -24.91 5.89 -30.04
N HIS A 177 -23.72 6.20 -29.51
CA HIS A 177 -23.22 5.59 -28.28
C HIS A 177 -23.43 6.52 -27.09
N VAL A 178 -23.70 5.91 -25.93
CA VAL A 178 -23.55 6.58 -24.64
C VAL A 178 -22.19 6.23 -24.05
N LYS A 179 -21.57 7.20 -23.39
CA LYS A 179 -20.33 7.01 -22.64
C LYS A 179 -20.65 6.91 -21.15
N VAL A 180 -20.14 5.86 -20.53
CA VAL A 180 -20.33 5.55 -19.11
C VAL A 180 -18.97 5.64 -18.43
N ASN A 181 -18.75 6.70 -17.68
CA ASN A 181 -17.57 6.91 -16.85
C ASN A 181 -17.88 6.43 -15.43
N THR A 182 -17.07 5.52 -14.90
CA THR A 182 -17.25 5.00 -13.53
C THR A 182 -15.98 5.17 -12.70
N ASP A 183 -16.17 5.31 -11.39
CA ASP A 183 -15.10 5.30 -10.40
C ASP A 183 -15.60 4.69 -9.09
N GLY A 184 -14.76 3.86 -8.48
CA GLY A 184 -14.95 3.33 -7.13
C GLY A 184 -14.04 4.03 -6.12
N SER A 185 -14.60 4.43 -4.98
CA SER A 185 -13.83 5.01 -3.88
C SER A 185 -13.87 4.10 -2.65
N ALA A 186 -12.73 3.96 -1.97
CA ALA A 186 -12.60 3.27 -0.70
C ALA A 186 -11.82 4.16 0.28
N LEU A 187 -12.36 4.42 1.48
CA LEU A 187 -11.67 5.21 2.51
C LEU A 187 -10.49 4.44 3.13
N ASP A 188 -10.64 3.12 3.24
CA ASP A 188 -9.60 2.16 3.64
C ASP A 188 -9.70 0.90 2.76
N ASN A 189 -8.72 0.00 2.82
CA ASN A 189 -8.74 -1.23 2.02
C ASN A 189 -8.45 -2.48 2.88
N PRO A 190 -9.48 -3.15 3.44
CA PRO A 190 -10.92 -2.88 3.27
C PRO A 190 -11.43 -1.72 4.13
N GLY A 191 -12.50 -1.06 3.69
CA GLY A 191 -13.08 0.13 4.33
C GLY A 191 -14.44 0.52 3.78
N LYS A 192 -14.96 1.69 4.17
CA LYS A 192 -16.19 2.25 3.58
C LYS A 192 -15.97 2.50 2.09
N ILE A 193 -16.86 1.96 1.27
CA ILE A 193 -16.79 2.04 -0.19
C ILE A 193 -17.99 2.77 -0.78
N GLY A 194 -17.74 3.37 -1.94
CA GLY A 194 -18.67 4.19 -2.67
C GLY A 194 -18.43 4.14 -4.17
N ALA A 195 -19.44 4.47 -4.96
CA ALA A 195 -19.38 4.47 -6.42
C ALA A 195 -19.92 5.77 -7.00
N GLY A 196 -19.27 6.22 -8.08
CA GLY A 196 -19.68 7.36 -8.89
C GLY A 196 -19.79 6.94 -10.34
N ILE A 197 -20.91 7.30 -10.98
CA ILE A 197 -21.20 7.00 -12.38
C ILE A 197 -21.70 8.26 -13.08
N ILE A 198 -21.12 8.59 -14.23
CA ILE A 198 -21.54 9.68 -15.11
C ILE A 198 -21.84 9.10 -16.50
N ILE A 199 -23.02 9.43 -17.03
CA ILE A 199 -23.50 8.94 -18.33
C ILE A 199 -23.74 10.14 -19.24
N ARG A 200 -23.09 10.11 -20.41
CA ARG A 200 -23.10 11.19 -21.39
C ARG A 200 -23.40 10.67 -22.79
N GLY A 201 -24.08 11.48 -23.60
CA GLY A 201 -24.36 11.16 -24.99
C GLY A 201 -23.19 11.50 -25.94
N HIS A 202 -23.38 11.19 -27.21
CA HIS A 202 -22.38 11.42 -28.27
C HIS A 202 -22.08 12.90 -28.56
N GLU A 203 -22.99 13.81 -28.23
CA GLU A 203 -22.72 15.25 -28.33
C GLU A 203 -22.02 15.79 -27.07
N GLY A 204 -21.72 14.93 -26.08
CA GLY A 204 -21.18 15.35 -24.78
C GLY A 204 -22.24 15.84 -23.80
N GLN A 205 -23.52 15.73 -24.17
CA GLN A 205 -24.64 16.11 -23.32
C GLN A 205 -24.75 15.19 -22.10
N PHE A 206 -25.04 15.78 -20.94
CA PHE A 206 -25.36 15.03 -19.73
C PHE A 206 -26.65 14.23 -19.92
N ILE A 207 -26.63 12.95 -19.59
CA ILE A 207 -27.82 12.08 -19.61
C ILE A 207 -28.23 11.76 -18.17
N HIS A 208 -27.30 11.24 -17.38
CA HIS A 208 -27.60 10.75 -16.04
C HIS A 208 -26.35 10.63 -15.17
N ALA A 209 -26.52 10.65 -13.86
CA ALA A 209 -25.47 10.30 -12.91
C ALA A 209 -25.99 9.54 -11.69
N ILE A 210 -25.11 8.75 -11.08
CA ILE A 210 -25.44 7.94 -9.90
C ILE A 210 -24.29 8.04 -8.89
N ALA A 211 -24.63 8.33 -7.64
CA ALA A 211 -23.74 8.18 -6.49
C ALA A 211 -24.32 7.10 -5.58
N SER A 212 -23.54 6.06 -5.26
CA SER A 212 -24.02 4.94 -4.45
C SER A 212 -23.07 4.64 -3.29
N PRO A 213 -23.52 4.77 -2.02
CA PRO A 213 -22.80 4.14 -0.91
C PRO A 213 -22.92 2.62 -1.06
N LEU A 214 -21.81 1.90 -0.90
CA LEU A 214 -21.71 0.45 -1.15
C LEU A 214 -21.41 -0.38 0.11
N GLY A 215 -21.41 0.26 1.28
CA GLY A 215 -21.10 -0.40 2.55
C GLY A 215 -19.59 -0.55 2.77
N ILE A 216 -19.14 -1.74 3.19
CA ILE A 216 -17.73 -2.04 3.47
C ILE A 216 -17.19 -3.01 2.42
N GLY A 217 -16.02 -2.70 1.86
CA GLY A 217 -15.38 -3.53 0.84
C GLY A 217 -13.98 -3.05 0.48
N THR A 218 -13.46 -3.54 -0.63
CA THR A 218 -12.12 -3.17 -1.14
C THR A 218 -12.22 -2.16 -2.26
N ASN A 219 -11.11 -1.50 -2.61
CA ASN A 219 -11.08 -0.59 -3.76
C ASN A 219 -11.53 -1.30 -5.06
N ASN A 220 -10.99 -2.48 -5.34
CA ASN A 220 -11.34 -3.25 -6.54
C ASN A 220 -12.82 -3.67 -6.56
N GLN A 221 -13.42 -3.88 -5.39
CA GLN A 221 -14.86 -4.14 -5.29
C GLN A 221 -15.67 -2.89 -5.61
N ALA A 222 -15.31 -1.73 -5.06
CA ALA A 222 -15.96 -0.46 -5.36
C ALA A 222 -15.97 -0.15 -6.86
N GLU A 223 -14.82 -0.31 -7.52
CA GLU A 223 -14.66 -0.12 -8.97
C GLU A 223 -15.56 -1.07 -9.78
N SER A 224 -15.60 -2.34 -9.38
CA SER A 224 -16.40 -3.36 -10.06
C SER A 224 -17.91 -3.12 -9.86
N GLU A 225 -18.33 -2.70 -8.67
CA GLU A 225 -19.73 -2.35 -8.38
C GLU A 225 -20.16 -1.08 -9.12
N ALA A 226 -19.30 -0.06 -9.21
CA ALA A 226 -19.56 1.14 -10.00
C ALA A 226 -19.83 0.78 -11.47
N ALA A 227 -19.02 -0.12 -12.04
CA ALA A 227 -19.22 -0.64 -13.38
C ALA A 227 -20.52 -1.41 -13.54
N TYR A 228 -20.84 -2.30 -12.60
CA TYR A 228 -22.09 -3.05 -12.60
C TYR A 228 -23.31 -2.11 -12.58
N ILE A 229 -23.32 -1.11 -11.68
CA ILE A 229 -24.42 -0.15 -11.56
C ILE A 229 -24.59 0.67 -12.85
N GLY A 230 -23.49 1.22 -13.39
CA GLY A 230 -23.55 2.06 -14.59
C GLY A 230 -24.00 1.31 -15.84
N ILE A 231 -23.44 0.12 -16.07
CA ILE A 231 -23.80 -0.71 -17.23
C ILE A 231 -25.25 -1.20 -17.10
N ARG A 232 -25.66 -1.66 -15.91
CA ARG A 232 -27.03 -2.12 -15.67
C ARG A 232 -28.04 -1.00 -15.93
N TRP A 233 -27.78 0.20 -15.38
CA TRP A 233 -28.68 1.33 -15.59
C TRP A 233 -28.83 1.68 -17.08
N CYS A 234 -27.74 1.64 -17.86
CA CYS A 234 -27.81 1.90 -19.30
C CYS A 234 -28.74 0.91 -20.02
N ILE A 235 -28.56 -0.39 -19.76
CA ILE A 235 -29.38 -1.44 -20.38
C ILE A 235 -30.85 -1.31 -19.95
N GLU A 236 -31.11 -1.09 -18.66
CA GLU A 236 -32.46 -0.92 -18.11
C GLU A 236 -33.19 0.32 -18.69
N ASN A 237 -32.45 1.31 -19.18
CA ASN A 237 -32.99 2.52 -19.80
C ASN A 237 -32.90 2.51 -21.33
N GLY A 238 -32.66 1.34 -21.94
CA GLY A 238 -32.70 1.16 -23.39
C GLY A 238 -31.43 1.58 -24.14
N PHE A 239 -30.35 1.91 -23.44
CA PHE A 239 -29.06 2.16 -24.06
C PHE A 239 -28.29 0.85 -24.26
N SER A 240 -28.22 0.39 -25.51
CA SER A 240 -27.55 -0.86 -25.91
C SER A 240 -26.19 -0.65 -26.57
N LYS A 241 -25.83 0.59 -26.91
CA LYS A 241 -24.54 0.99 -27.52
C LYS A 241 -23.71 1.77 -26.51
N ILE A 242 -22.74 1.12 -25.87
CA ILE A 242 -22.04 1.64 -24.70
C ILE A 242 -20.53 1.80 -24.98
N HIS A 243 -19.97 2.96 -24.65
CA HIS A 243 -18.54 3.15 -24.45
C HIS A 243 -18.26 3.24 -22.96
N PHE A 244 -17.76 2.17 -22.37
CA PHE A 244 -17.43 2.09 -20.96
C PHE A 244 -16.00 2.58 -20.69
N GLU A 245 -15.85 3.49 -19.74
CA GLU A 245 -14.58 4.06 -19.28
C GLU A 245 -14.42 3.96 -17.77
N ALA A 246 -13.23 3.53 -17.36
CA ALA A 246 -12.79 3.52 -15.96
C ALA A 246 -11.29 3.81 -15.89
N ASP A 247 -10.83 4.41 -14.79
CA ASP A 247 -9.40 4.59 -14.51
C ASP A 247 -8.77 3.34 -13.85
N SER A 248 -9.58 2.36 -13.45
CA SER A 248 -9.13 1.06 -12.97
C SER A 248 -8.65 0.14 -14.09
N LYS A 249 -7.33 0.12 -14.32
CA LYS A 249 -6.70 -0.77 -15.31
C LYS A 249 -6.98 -2.26 -15.06
N LEU A 250 -7.07 -2.68 -13.80
CA LEU A 250 -7.38 -4.07 -13.43
C LEU A 250 -8.80 -4.45 -13.84
N LEU A 251 -9.77 -3.56 -13.62
CA LEU A 251 -11.15 -3.78 -14.02
C LEU A 251 -11.26 -3.93 -15.54
N ILE A 252 -10.66 -3.01 -16.30
CA ILE A 252 -10.65 -3.07 -17.76
C ILE A 252 -9.98 -4.38 -18.24
N LEU A 253 -8.87 -4.80 -17.62
CA LEU A 253 -8.21 -6.08 -17.93
C LEU A 253 -9.14 -7.27 -17.69
N TRP A 254 -9.84 -7.33 -16.55
CA TRP A 254 -10.76 -8.41 -16.22
C TRP A 254 -11.96 -8.48 -17.16
N LEU A 255 -12.44 -7.33 -17.66
CA LEU A 255 -13.56 -7.27 -18.59
C LEU A 255 -13.17 -7.64 -20.03
N THR A 256 -11.93 -7.34 -20.43
CA THR A 256 -11.47 -7.51 -21.83
C THR A 256 -10.67 -8.77 -22.10
N THR A 257 -10.11 -9.43 -21.08
CA THR A 257 -9.24 -10.59 -21.24
C THR A 257 -9.74 -11.82 -20.47
N SER A 258 -9.09 -12.96 -20.71
CA SER A 258 -9.29 -14.21 -19.97
C SER A 258 -8.57 -14.23 -18.61
N SER A 259 -8.05 -13.09 -18.13
CA SER A 259 -7.40 -13.01 -16.81
C SER A 259 -8.38 -13.36 -15.70
N GLU A 260 -7.94 -14.16 -14.74
CA GLU A 260 -8.75 -14.54 -13.60
C GLU A 260 -8.73 -13.43 -12.52
N PRO A 261 -9.90 -12.90 -12.13
CA PRO A 261 -9.99 -11.99 -11.00
C PRO A 261 -9.88 -12.74 -9.67
N PRO A 262 -9.65 -12.03 -8.54
CA PRO A 262 -9.79 -12.61 -7.21
C PRO A 262 -11.13 -13.32 -7.05
N TRP A 263 -11.13 -14.47 -6.37
CA TRP A 263 -12.33 -15.30 -6.20
C TRP A 263 -13.53 -14.52 -5.63
N SER A 264 -13.28 -13.55 -4.76
CA SER A 264 -14.30 -12.68 -4.15
C SER A 264 -15.02 -11.78 -5.15
N LEU A 265 -14.40 -11.46 -6.29
CA LEU A 265 -14.98 -10.62 -7.35
C LEU A 265 -15.49 -11.44 -8.54
N SER A 266 -15.19 -12.74 -8.60
CA SER A 266 -15.52 -13.62 -9.73
C SER A 266 -16.99 -13.58 -10.12
N MET A 267 -17.89 -13.69 -9.12
CA MET A 267 -19.34 -13.67 -9.36
C MET A 267 -19.83 -12.31 -9.85
N LEU A 268 -19.31 -11.20 -9.30
CA LEU A 268 -19.69 -9.85 -9.73
C LEU A 268 -19.24 -9.59 -11.17
N LEU A 269 -17.99 -9.92 -11.50
CA LEU A 269 -17.46 -9.75 -12.85
C LEU A 269 -18.17 -10.66 -13.86
N GLN A 270 -18.57 -11.86 -13.46
CA GLN A 270 -19.42 -12.72 -14.29
C GLN A 270 -20.79 -12.07 -14.55
N LYS A 271 -21.44 -11.49 -13.53
CA LYS A 271 -22.69 -10.75 -13.71
C LYS A 271 -22.52 -9.58 -14.67
N ILE A 272 -21.44 -8.80 -14.55
CA ILE A 272 -21.14 -7.69 -15.46
C ILE A 272 -20.97 -8.22 -16.89
N LYS A 273 -20.18 -9.27 -17.10
CA LYS A 273 -19.98 -9.88 -18.42
C LYS A 273 -21.29 -10.39 -19.03
N THR A 274 -22.14 -11.04 -18.24
CA THR A 274 -23.47 -11.50 -18.69
C THR A 274 -24.40 -10.32 -19.04
N LEU A 275 -24.36 -9.22 -18.28
CA LEU A 275 -25.10 -8.00 -18.63
C LEU A 275 -24.60 -7.41 -19.95
N CYS A 276 -23.28 -7.34 -20.15
CA CYS A 276 -22.68 -6.80 -21.36
C CYS A 276 -23.09 -7.56 -22.63
N GLN A 277 -23.44 -8.86 -22.53
CA GLN A 277 -23.95 -9.65 -23.65
C GLN A 277 -25.32 -9.18 -24.17
N GLN A 278 -26.03 -8.34 -23.41
CA GLN A 278 -27.31 -7.73 -23.84
C GLN A 278 -27.10 -6.45 -24.65
N CYS A 279 -25.88 -5.91 -24.69
CA CYS A 279 -25.56 -4.73 -25.48
C CYS A 279 -25.48 -5.09 -26.97
N GLU A 280 -25.98 -4.21 -27.83
CA GLU A 280 -25.74 -4.28 -29.27
C GLU A 280 -24.25 -4.06 -29.56
N SER A 281 -23.63 -3.14 -28.83
CA SER A 281 -22.21 -2.83 -28.91
C SER A 281 -21.71 -2.35 -27.56
N ILE A 282 -20.59 -2.89 -27.09
CA ILE A 282 -19.88 -2.36 -25.92
C ILE A 282 -18.38 -2.34 -26.16
N SER A 283 -17.77 -1.19 -25.86
CA SER A 283 -16.31 -1.02 -25.87
C SER A 283 -15.82 -0.64 -24.47
N TYR A 284 -14.59 -1.02 -24.14
CA TYR A 284 -13.97 -0.77 -22.85
C TYR A 284 -12.70 0.05 -23.06
N THR A 285 -12.52 1.13 -22.31
CA THR A 285 -11.31 1.95 -22.39
C THR A 285 -10.83 2.31 -21.00
N HIS A 286 -9.55 2.04 -20.75
CA HIS A 286 -8.87 2.60 -19.60
C HIS A 286 -8.54 4.06 -19.87
N VAL A 287 -8.91 4.94 -18.96
CA VAL A 287 -8.57 6.37 -19.01
C VAL A 287 -7.65 6.74 -17.85
N PHE A 288 -6.89 7.81 -17.99
CA PHE A 288 -6.19 8.38 -16.84
C PHE A 288 -7.19 9.08 -15.93
N ARG A 289 -6.88 9.14 -14.62
CA ARG A 289 -7.77 9.71 -13.61
C ARG A 289 -8.11 11.17 -13.91
N GLU A 290 -7.22 11.91 -14.55
CA GLU A 290 -7.41 13.30 -14.97
C GLU A 290 -8.52 13.47 -16.02
N ALA A 291 -8.89 12.41 -16.76
CA ALA A 291 -10.05 12.41 -17.67
C ALA A 291 -11.33 11.86 -17.03
N ASN A 292 -11.28 11.44 -15.77
CA ASN A 292 -12.39 10.79 -15.05
C ASN A 292 -12.87 11.58 -13.81
N TYR A 293 -12.47 12.85 -13.68
CA TYR A 293 -12.76 13.69 -12.50
C TYR A 293 -14.23 13.73 -12.07
N PRO A 294 -15.21 13.86 -13.00
CA PRO A 294 -16.62 13.85 -12.60
C PRO A 294 -17.05 12.58 -11.86
N ALA A 295 -16.60 11.40 -12.32
CA ALA A 295 -16.94 10.13 -11.70
C ALA A 295 -16.22 9.94 -10.35
N ASP A 296 -14.93 10.28 -10.26
CA ASP A 296 -14.15 10.25 -9.01
C ASP A 296 -14.70 11.20 -7.94
N SER A 297 -15.15 12.40 -8.34
CA SER A 297 -15.78 13.33 -7.40
C SER A 297 -17.12 12.82 -6.91
N LEU A 298 -17.87 12.13 -7.77
CA LEU A 298 -19.16 11.55 -7.43
C LEU A 298 -19.02 10.29 -6.55
N SER A 299 -17.97 9.49 -6.76
CA SER A 299 -17.68 8.32 -5.92
C SER A 299 -17.29 8.76 -4.51
N LYS A 300 -16.55 9.87 -4.37
CA LYS A 300 -16.24 10.49 -3.06
C LYS A 300 -17.47 11.05 -2.38
N LEU A 301 -18.32 11.77 -3.10
CA LEU A 301 -19.60 12.27 -2.58
C LEU A 301 -20.46 11.15 -2.00
N SER A 302 -20.42 9.96 -2.60
CA SER A 302 -21.24 8.84 -2.16
C SER A 302 -20.95 8.38 -0.72
N HIS A 303 -19.79 8.72 -0.14
CA HIS A 303 -19.49 8.46 1.27
C HIS A 303 -20.35 9.28 2.23
N ASP A 304 -20.90 10.40 1.80
CA ASP A 304 -21.77 11.27 2.61
C ASP A 304 -23.25 10.90 2.45
N LEU A 305 -23.56 9.96 1.56
CA LEU A 305 -24.93 9.50 1.29
C LEU A 305 -25.29 8.28 2.13
N THR A 306 -26.58 8.14 2.42
CA THR A 306 -27.16 6.96 3.10
C THR A 306 -27.77 5.97 2.13
N THR A 307 -28.18 6.42 0.95
CA THR A 307 -28.81 5.61 -0.10
C THR A 307 -28.25 5.95 -1.46
N LEU A 308 -28.43 5.02 -2.41
CA LEU A 308 -28.15 5.27 -3.82
C LEU A 308 -28.98 6.48 -4.28
N THR A 309 -28.28 7.44 -4.89
CA THR A 309 -28.86 8.72 -5.34
C THR A 309 -28.68 8.85 -6.85
N HIS A 310 -29.78 9.16 -7.53
CA HIS A 310 -29.82 9.43 -8.96
C HIS A 310 -29.86 10.94 -9.20
N PHE A 311 -29.13 11.40 -10.22
CA PHE A 311 -29.20 12.77 -10.71
C PHE A 311 -29.65 12.72 -12.18
N ASN A 312 -30.88 13.13 -12.44
CA ASN A 312 -31.53 13.01 -13.75
C ASN A 312 -31.28 14.24 -14.64
N ASN A 313 -30.81 15.34 -14.06
CA ASN A 313 -30.39 16.52 -14.79
C ASN A 313 -29.09 17.09 -14.23
N GLN A 314 -28.38 17.84 -15.07
CA GLN A 314 -27.08 18.39 -14.70
C GLN A 314 -27.19 19.39 -13.53
N LEU A 315 -28.33 20.06 -13.33
CA LEU A 315 -28.51 21.06 -12.27
C LEU A 315 -28.61 20.42 -10.87
N GLU A 316 -29.08 19.17 -10.78
CA GLU A 316 -29.14 18.40 -9.53
C GLU A 316 -27.75 18.03 -9.00
N LEU A 317 -26.73 17.97 -9.87
CA LEU A 317 -25.36 17.68 -9.44
C LEU A 317 -24.79 18.80 -8.56
N PRO A 318 -23.91 18.48 -7.59
CA PRO A 318 -23.14 19.48 -6.86
C PRO A 318 -22.36 20.41 -7.81
N SER A 319 -22.25 21.68 -7.41
CA SER A 319 -21.63 22.74 -8.24
C SER A 319 -20.25 22.37 -8.78
N GLN A 320 -19.40 21.75 -7.96
CA GLN A 320 -18.06 21.31 -8.35
C GLN A 320 -18.09 20.27 -9.48
N ILE A 321 -18.97 19.27 -9.39
CA ILE A 321 -19.08 18.21 -10.40
C ILE A 321 -19.67 18.78 -11.69
N ARG A 322 -20.63 19.71 -11.60
CA ARG A 322 -21.17 20.42 -12.79
C ARG A 322 -20.06 21.13 -13.57
N VAL A 323 -19.17 21.82 -12.87
CA VAL A 323 -18.04 22.52 -13.50
C VAL A 323 -17.11 21.54 -14.20
N GLN A 324 -16.80 20.40 -13.58
CA GLN A 324 -15.94 19.37 -14.20
C GLN A 324 -16.55 18.84 -15.51
N ILE A 325 -17.86 18.58 -15.54
CA ILE A 325 -18.54 18.12 -16.77
C ILE A 325 -18.50 19.20 -17.86
N ILE A 326 -18.60 20.48 -17.51
CA ILE A 326 -18.51 21.60 -18.46
C ILE A 326 -17.09 21.75 -19.01
N LEU A 327 -16.06 21.53 -18.19
CA LEU A 327 -14.66 21.61 -18.61
C LEU A 327 -14.24 20.47 -19.56
N ASP A 328 -14.99 19.37 -19.58
CA ASP A 328 -14.78 18.25 -20.51
C ASP A 328 -15.34 18.53 -21.93
N GLN A 329 -16.12 19.61 -22.15
CA GLN A 329 -16.87 19.86 -23.40
C GLN A 329 -16.12 20.69 -24.46
#